data_AF-A0A3D3UL85-F1
#
_entry.id   AF-A0A3D3UL85-F1
#
_cell.length_a   1.000
_cell.length_b   1.000
_cell.length_c   1.000
_cell.angle_alpha   90.00
_cell.angle_beta   90.00
_cell.angle_gamma   90.00
#
_symmetry.space_group_name_H-M   'P 1'
#
loop_
_entity.id
_entity.type
_entity.pdbx_description
1 polymer ?
#
loop_
_entity_poly.entity_id
_entity_poly.type
_entity_poly.pdbx_seq_one_letter_code
_entity_poly.pdbx_strand_id
1 'polypeptide(L)'
;MKLADVLHKECVAINAKLGDKAEVLRQVAGLAKKSSILENLNEREILVGLQARESLGSTGVGKGIAIPHCRLKSAKDFVVGIVTVPSGVDFDALDGEKVRLIVFIIAPEVESNKHLRLLSVISQRLLAPKAIEQILAEQTPEGVCENFLRGPDVEISDRQPAVKNLIHVFIQSEDMFRDILQILTGIETSSLVVVGAENAGVYLSKLPLFASFWSDEPSNFGRIIIAVVDKKLTNEALRRIESVAGDLGKGTGVMATVQEVNYVAGSLST
;
A
#
# COMPACT_ATOMS: atom_id res chain seq x y z
N MET A 1 -0.07 -12.36 10.76
CA MET A 1 0.39 -11.70 12.00
C MET A 1 -0.44 -10.46 12.24
N LYS A 2 -0.72 -10.11 13.48
CA LYS A 2 -1.31 -8.84 13.90
C LYS A 2 -0.21 -7.96 14.49
N LEU A 3 -0.49 -6.66 14.65
CA LEU A 3 0.44 -5.75 15.33
C LEU A 3 0.75 -6.22 16.77
N ALA A 4 -0.24 -6.78 17.47
CA ALA A 4 -0.08 -7.31 18.81
C ALA A 4 0.91 -8.48 18.88
N ASP A 5 1.06 -9.25 17.80
CA ASP A 5 1.94 -10.44 17.78
C ASP A 5 3.43 -10.04 17.72
N VAL A 6 3.72 -8.82 17.24
CA VAL A 6 5.07 -8.33 16.96
C VAL A 6 5.46 -7.15 17.85
N LEU A 7 4.56 -6.68 18.72
CA LEU A 7 4.84 -5.65 19.72
C LEU A 7 5.41 -6.29 20.98
N HIS A 8 6.69 -6.06 21.23
CA HIS A 8 7.41 -6.68 22.33
C HIS A 8 7.53 -5.72 23.51
N LYS A 9 6.97 -6.11 24.65
CA LYS A 9 6.94 -5.30 25.87
C LYS A 9 8.34 -5.02 26.42
N GLU A 10 9.25 -5.98 26.31
CA GLU A 10 10.66 -5.84 26.67
C GLU A 10 11.41 -4.79 25.82
N CYS A 11 10.84 -4.45 24.66
CA CYS A 11 11.32 -3.44 23.73
C CYS A 11 10.65 -2.06 23.96
N VAL A 12 9.92 -1.88 25.06
CA VAL A 12 9.29 -0.60 25.42
C VAL A 12 10.10 0.14 26.48
N ALA A 13 10.33 1.43 26.26
CA ALA A 13 10.88 2.34 27.25
C ALA A 13 10.01 3.58 27.38
N ILE A 14 9.69 3.95 28.61
CA ILE A 14 8.86 5.13 28.89
C ILE A 14 9.71 6.24 29.51
N ASN A 15 9.32 7.50 29.28
CA ASN A 15 9.93 8.68 29.88
C ASN A 15 11.45 8.76 29.67
N ALA A 16 11.93 8.30 28.52
CA ALA A 16 13.33 8.34 28.16
C ALA A 16 13.81 9.79 28.03
N LYS A 17 15.09 10.01 28.37
CA LYS A 17 15.79 11.28 28.18
C LYS A 17 16.88 11.02 27.16
N LEU A 18 16.69 11.55 25.96
CA LEU A 18 17.59 11.33 24.83
C LEU A 18 17.98 12.71 24.27
N GLY A 19 19.28 12.92 24.05
CA GLY A 19 19.84 14.21 23.64
C GLY A 19 19.78 14.43 22.14
N ASP A 20 20.04 13.38 21.34
CA ASP A 20 20.13 13.48 19.89
C ASP A 20 19.66 12.21 19.16
N LYS A 21 19.55 12.32 17.83
CA LYS A 21 19.24 11.22 16.92
C LYS A 21 20.12 9.98 17.13
N ALA A 22 21.42 10.17 17.34
CA ALA A 22 22.34 9.05 17.48
C ALA A 22 22.08 8.26 18.77
N GLU A 23 21.72 8.95 19.85
CA GLU A 23 21.30 8.35 21.11
C GLU A 23 19.97 7.60 20.98
N VAL A 24 19.02 8.16 20.21
CA VAL A 24 17.77 7.45 19.87
C VAL A 24 18.07 6.13 19.16
N LEU A 25 18.90 6.13 18.11
CA LEU A 25 19.21 4.89 17.38
C LEU A 25 19.94 3.86 18.27
N ARG A 26 20.84 4.29 19.16
CA ARG A 26 21.48 3.42 20.16
C ARG A 26 20.47 2.83 21.14
N GLN A 27 19.58 3.66 21.68
CA GLN A 27 18.52 3.22 22.59
C GLN A 27 17.60 2.19 21.93
N VAL A 28 17.19 2.44 20.68
CA VAL A 28 16.38 1.51 19.88
C VAL A 28 17.11 0.18 19.67
N ALA A 29 18.38 0.21 19.30
CA ALA A 29 19.17 -1.01 19.09
C ALA A 29 19.28 -1.85 20.38
N GLY A 30 19.57 -1.20 21.51
CA GLY A 30 19.65 -1.86 22.81
C GLY A 30 18.31 -2.45 23.28
N LEU A 31 17.20 -1.74 23.04
CA LEU A 31 15.85 -2.27 23.33
C LEU A 31 15.47 -3.43 22.43
N ALA A 32 15.71 -3.32 21.12
CA ALA A 32 15.45 -4.39 20.16
C ALA A 32 16.21 -5.66 20.54
N LYS A 33 17.47 -5.54 20.97
CA LYS A 33 18.30 -6.68 21.35
C LYS A 33 17.76 -7.49 22.53
N LYS A 34 16.87 -6.92 23.35
CA LYS A 34 16.22 -7.63 24.46
C LYS A 34 15.21 -8.69 23.98
N SER A 35 14.69 -8.57 22.76
CA SER A 35 13.76 -9.55 22.20
C SER A 35 14.50 -10.85 21.87
N SER A 36 13.94 -11.99 22.30
CA SER A 36 14.44 -13.32 21.97
C SER A 36 14.40 -13.62 20.47
N ILE A 37 13.54 -12.93 19.72
CA ILE A 37 13.44 -13.03 18.25
C ILE A 37 14.77 -12.61 17.57
N LEU A 38 15.52 -11.70 18.19
CA LEU A 38 16.79 -11.17 17.71
C LEU A 38 17.98 -11.75 18.49
N GLU A 39 17.84 -12.93 19.10
CA GLU A 39 18.91 -13.58 19.88
C GLU A 39 20.22 -13.75 19.08
N ASN A 40 20.11 -14.01 17.78
CA ASN A 40 21.23 -14.27 16.86
C ASN A 40 21.94 -13.02 16.35
N LEU A 41 21.40 -11.83 16.61
CA LEU A 41 21.99 -10.55 16.24
C LEU A 41 22.64 -9.92 17.46
N ASN A 42 23.75 -9.21 17.30
CA ASN A 42 24.25 -8.34 18.35
C ASN A 42 23.69 -6.90 18.20
N GLU A 43 23.75 -6.12 19.28
CA GLU A 43 23.24 -4.74 19.29
C GLU A 43 23.88 -3.86 18.20
N ARG A 44 25.18 -4.08 17.93
CA ARG A 44 25.93 -3.32 16.92
C ARG A 44 25.40 -3.59 15.50
N GLU A 45 25.05 -4.83 15.17
CA GLU A 45 24.44 -5.17 13.88
C GLU A 45 23.09 -4.46 13.69
N ILE A 46 22.27 -4.41 14.75
CA ILE A 46 20.98 -3.71 14.74
C ILE A 46 21.20 -2.20 14.54
N LEU A 47 22.12 -1.61 15.30
CA LEU A 47 22.47 -0.19 15.20
C LEU A 47 22.96 0.18 13.79
N VAL A 48 23.86 -0.62 13.21
CA VAL A 48 24.37 -0.39 11.85
C VAL A 48 23.23 -0.45 10.83
N GLY A 49 22.31 -1.42 10.96
CA GLY A 49 21.13 -1.49 10.09
C GLY A 49 20.23 -0.26 10.19
N LEU A 50 19.99 0.23 11.41
CA LEU A 50 19.21 1.45 11.65
C LEU A 50 19.89 2.69 11.07
N GLN A 51 21.19 2.86 11.31
CA GLN A 51 21.97 3.97 10.77
C GLN A 51 22.02 3.96 9.24
N ALA A 52 22.20 2.78 8.64
CA ALA A 52 22.20 2.61 7.19
C ALA A 52 20.83 2.95 6.58
N ARG A 53 19.72 2.70 7.29
CA ARG A 53 18.41 3.14 6.83
C ARG A 53 18.22 4.64 7.02
N GLU A 54 18.59 5.18 8.17
CA GLU A 54 18.42 6.60 8.51
C GLU A 54 19.22 7.52 7.58
N SER A 55 20.39 7.07 7.08
CA SER A 55 21.21 7.83 6.13
C SER A 55 20.58 8.00 4.75
N LEU A 56 19.59 7.18 4.39
CA LEU A 56 18.81 7.35 3.15
C LEU A 56 17.81 8.51 3.24
N GLY A 57 17.54 9.00 4.46
CA GLY A 57 16.57 10.03 4.76
C GLY A 57 15.91 9.79 6.11
N SER A 58 15.63 10.89 6.81
CA SER A 58 15.09 10.88 8.16
C SER A 58 13.84 10.01 8.28
N THR A 59 13.78 9.21 9.34
CA THR A 59 12.56 8.48 9.72
C THR A 59 11.68 9.22 10.71
N GLY A 60 12.00 10.49 11.01
CA GLY A 60 11.12 11.42 11.70
C GLY A 60 10.01 11.90 10.77
N VAL A 61 8.80 11.33 10.89
CA VAL A 61 7.68 11.58 9.97
C VAL A 61 6.91 12.88 10.26
N GLY A 62 7.32 13.60 11.32
CA GLY A 62 6.68 14.82 11.79
C GLY A 62 5.62 14.56 12.86
N LYS A 63 4.99 15.65 13.33
CA LYS A 63 3.99 15.67 14.42
C LYS A 63 4.51 15.03 15.71
N GLY A 64 5.81 15.13 15.98
CA GLY A 64 6.44 14.53 17.16
C GLY A 64 6.64 13.01 17.08
N ILE A 65 6.61 12.41 15.88
CA ILE A 65 6.78 10.96 15.68
C ILE A 65 8.05 10.65 14.89
N ALA A 66 8.79 9.62 15.31
CA ALA A 66 9.76 8.92 14.46
C ALA A 66 9.45 7.43 14.37
N ILE A 67 9.78 6.83 13.22
CA ILE A 67 9.64 5.39 12.99
C ILE A 67 10.98 4.79 12.50
N PRO A 68 12.03 4.73 13.35
CA PRO A 68 13.28 4.10 12.98
C PRO A 68 13.06 2.63 12.65
N HIS A 69 13.48 2.20 11.46
CA HIS A 69 13.28 0.83 11.03
C HIS A 69 14.47 0.32 10.25
N CYS A 70 14.70 -1.00 10.26
CA CYS A 70 15.68 -1.61 9.38
C CYS A 70 15.32 -3.06 9.04
N ARG A 71 15.97 -3.59 8.02
CA ARG A 71 15.87 -5.00 7.62
C ARG A 71 17.19 -5.69 7.87
N LEU A 72 17.17 -6.85 8.51
CA LEU A 72 18.37 -7.61 8.86
C LEU A 72 18.21 -9.07 8.40
N LYS A 73 19.27 -9.61 7.80
CA LYS A 73 19.29 -11.00 7.29
C LYS A 73 19.03 -12.05 8.37
N SER A 74 19.59 -11.84 9.56
CA SER A 74 19.52 -12.80 10.67
C SER A 74 18.32 -12.58 11.60
N ALA A 75 17.44 -11.61 11.30
CA ALA A 75 16.19 -11.44 12.04
C ALA A 75 15.20 -12.56 11.65
N LYS A 76 14.73 -13.32 12.64
CA LYS A 76 13.82 -14.45 12.41
C LYS A 76 12.38 -14.01 12.17
N ASP A 77 11.97 -12.92 12.81
CA ASP A 77 10.62 -12.34 12.71
C ASP A 77 10.70 -10.82 12.99
N PHE A 78 9.56 -10.14 12.88
CA PHE A 78 9.42 -8.73 13.18
C PHE A 78 9.51 -8.45 14.68
N VAL A 79 10.19 -7.36 15.03
CA VAL A 79 10.18 -6.79 16.38
C VAL A 79 9.77 -5.34 16.30
N VAL A 80 8.68 -5.00 16.99
CA VAL A 80 8.19 -3.64 17.20
C VAL A 80 8.38 -3.26 18.66
N GLY A 81 8.88 -2.05 18.88
CA GLY A 81 9.03 -1.46 20.22
C GLY A 81 8.69 0.03 20.21
N ILE A 82 8.55 0.59 21.40
CA ILE A 82 8.06 1.96 21.61
C ILE A 82 8.98 2.67 22.60
N VAL A 83 9.38 3.90 22.29
CA VAL A 83 10.10 4.78 23.21
C VAL A 83 9.35 6.10 23.34
N THR A 84 8.97 6.48 24.56
CA THR A 84 8.41 7.81 24.84
C THR A 84 9.49 8.75 25.35
N VAL A 85 9.53 9.96 24.80
CA VAL A 85 10.49 11.02 25.12
C VAL A 85 9.69 12.30 25.39
N PRO A 86 9.08 12.46 26.58
CA PRO A 86 8.15 13.56 26.84
C PRO A 86 8.73 14.96 26.58
N SER A 87 10.03 15.15 26.87
CA SER A 87 10.78 16.39 26.63
C SER A 87 11.07 16.71 25.16
N GLY A 88 10.83 15.73 24.28
CA GLY A 88 11.23 15.78 22.88
C GLY A 88 12.74 15.57 22.67
N VAL A 89 13.10 15.02 21.53
CA VAL A 89 14.48 14.87 21.05
C VAL A 89 14.56 15.36 19.61
N ASP A 90 15.69 16.00 19.27
CA ASP A 90 15.97 16.37 17.89
C ASP A 90 16.31 15.12 17.07
N PHE A 91 15.53 14.89 16.02
CA PHE A 91 15.62 13.71 15.16
C PHE A 91 15.58 14.11 13.67
N ASP A 92 15.86 15.37 13.34
CA ASP A 92 15.70 15.92 11.98
C ASP A 92 14.36 15.51 11.34
N ALA A 93 13.25 15.69 12.06
CA ALA A 93 11.93 15.34 11.55
C ALA A 93 11.58 16.18 10.31
N LEU A 94 10.73 15.65 9.43
CA LEU A 94 10.36 16.31 8.17
C LEU A 94 9.76 17.71 8.34
N ASP A 95 9.10 17.98 9.46
CA ASP A 95 8.52 19.27 9.82
C ASP A 95 9.43 20.13 10.72
N GLY A 96 10.63 19.64 11.06
CA GLY A 96 11.57 20.30 11.97
C GLY A 96 11.20 20.25 13.45
N GLU A 97 10.10 19.59 13.82
CA GLU A 97 9.66 19.49 15.21
C GLU A 97 10.40 18.39 15.97
N LYS A 98 10.48 18.55 17.30
CA LYS A 98 11.06 17.51 18.17
C LYS A 98 10.18 16.27 18.21
N VAL A 99 10.83 15.10 18.14
CA VAL A 99 10.16 13.81 18.27
C VAL A 99 9.92 13.50 19.75
N ARG A 100 8.70 13.11 20.10
CA ARG A 100 8.29 12.73 21.46
C ARG A 100 7.89 11.26 21.57
N LEU A 101 7.54 10.62 20.45
CA LEU A 101 7.16 9.23 20.38
C LEU A 101 7.94 8.54 19.26
N ILE A 102 8.64 7.46 19.59
CA ILE A 102 9.43 6.66 18.66
C ILE A 102 8.81 5.27 18.64
N VAL A 103 8.43 4.79 17.46
CA VAL A 103 7.96 3.41 17.28
C VAL A 103 8.88 2.74 16.27
N PHE A 104 9.68 1.76 16.69
CA PHE A 104 10.69 1.16 15.82
C PHE A 104 10.30 -0.20 15.28
N ILE A 105 10.89 -0.60 14.16
CA ILE A 105 10.66 -1.91 13.52
C ILE A 105 11.98 -2.53 13.10
N ILE A 106 12.29 -3.72 13.62
CA ILE A 106 13.34 -4.58 13.07
C ILE A 106 12.66 -5.72 12.31
N ALA A 107 12.97 -5.86 11.03
CA ALA A 107 12.29 -6.81 10.15
C ALA A 107 13.27 -7.80 9.49
N PRO A 108 12.82 -9.01 9.11
CA PRO A 108 13.53 -9.89 8.20
C PRO A 108 13.67 -9.27 6.80
N GLU A 109 14.73 -9.62 6.06
CA GLU A 109 14.96 -9.08 4.70
C GLU A 109 13.93 -9.57 3.67
N VAL A 110 13.47 -10.82 3.81
CA VAL A 110 12.61 -11.50 2.83
C VAL A 110 11.13 -11.08 2.88
N GLU A 111 10.68 -10.42 3.95
CA GLU A 111 9.27 -10.11 4.20
C GLU A 111 8.87 -8.66 3.88
N SER A 112 9.30 -8.15 2.72
CA SER A 112 9.18 -6.73 2.36
C SER A 112 7.73 -6.21 2.31
N ASN A 113 6.77 -7.03 1.86
CA ASN A 113 5.35 -6.63 1.80
C ASN A 113 4.70 -6.55 3.18
N LYS A 114 4.99 -7.50 4.07
CA LYS A 114 4.53 -7.44 5.47
C LYS A 114 5.09 -6.22 6.19
N HIS A 115 6.35 -5.87 5.92
CA HIS A 115 6.96 -4.66 6.49
C HIS A 115 6.21 -3.39 6.08
N LEU A 116 5.91 -3.21 4.78
CA LEU A 116 5.13 -2.04 4.31
C LEU A 116 3.72 -2.01 4.91
N ARG A 117 3.05 -3.16 5.04
CA ARG A 117 1.73 -3.24 5.68
C ARG A 117 1.80 -2.90 7.17
N LEU A 118 2.80 -3.40 7.88
CA LEU A 118 3.03 -3.11 9.29
C LEU A 118 3.29 -1.61 9.50
N LEU A 119 4.12 -0.98 8.66
CA LEU A 119 4.34 0.46 8.66
C LEU A 119 3.04 1.25 8.45
N SER A 120 2.18 0.81 7.53
CA SER A 120 0.88 1.44 7.28
C SER A 120 -0.04 1.35 8.51
N VAL A 121 -0.13 0.18 9.14
CA VAL A 121 -0.93 -0.01 10.37
C VAL A 121 -0.40 0.87 11.51
N ILE A 122 0.92 0.91 11.72
CA ILE A 122 1.56 1.75 12.74
C ILE A 122 1.28 3.24 12.45
N SER A 123 1.46 3.69 11.22
CA SER A 123 1.19 5.08 10.82
C SER A 123 -0.27 5.47 11.09
N GLN A 124 -1.23 4.60 10.75
CA GLN A 124 -2.64 4.83 11.04
C GLN A 124 -2.94 4.92 12.55
N ARG A 125 -2.31 4.09 13.38
CA ARG A 125 -2.42 4.16 14.85
C ARG A 125 -1.92 5.49 15.39
N LEU A 126 -0.78 5.95 14.89
CA LEU A 126 -0.14 7.18 15.36
C LEU A 126 -0.81 8.45 14.85
N LEU A 127 -1.49 8.39 13.70
CA LEU A 127 -2.26 9.51 13.13
C LEU A 127 -3.67 9.64 13.72
N ALA A 128 -4.12 8.67 14.52
CA ALA A 128 -5.43 8.75 15.16
C ALA A 128 -5.51 9.97 16.11
N PRO A 129 -6.67 10.64 16.22
CA PRO A 129 -6.81 11.83 17.06
C PRO A 129 -6.41 11.54 18.51
N LYS A 130 -5.54 12.40 19.06
CA LYS A 130 -5.01 12.32 20.43
C LYS A 130 -4.14 11.10 20.75
N ALA A 131 -3.75 10.28 19.76
CA ALA A 131 -3.01 9.05 20.01
C ALA A 131 -1.69 9.30 20.73
N ILE A 132 -0.93 10.32 20.30
CA ILE A 132 0.36 10.67 20.89
C ILE A 132 0.17 11.14 22.33
N GLU A 133 -0.75 12.06 22.60
CA GLU A 133 -1.00 12.58 23.94
C GLU A 133 -1.47 11.48 24.89
N GLN A 134 -2.28 10.55 24.41
CA GLN A 134 -2.75 9.41 25.19
C GLN A 134 -1.61 8.45 25.52
N ILE A 135 -0.79 8.07 24.54
CA ILE A 135 0.38 7.19 24.76
C ILE A 135 1.39 7.85 25.70
N LEU A 136 1.62 9.16 25.58
CA LEU A 136 2.54 9.90 26.45
C LEU A 136 2.03 10.07 27.89
N ALA A 137 0.72 9.93 28.12
CA ALA A 137 0.14 10.02 29.46
C ALA A 137 0.31 8.72 30.27
N GLU A 138 0.56 7.60 29.60
CA GLU A 138 0.73 6.29 30.22
C GLU A 138 1.98 6.25 31.11
N GLN A 139 1.86 5.63 32.27
CA GLN A 139 2.92 5.56 33.29
C GLN A 139 3.58 4.18 33.36
N THR A 140 3.14 3.22 32.54
CA THR A 140 3.67 1.86 32.51
C THR A 140 3.89 1.39 31.07
N PRO A 141 4.88 0.52 30.82
CA PRO A 141 5.06 -0.11 29.50
C PRO A 141 3.82 -0.85 29.01
N GLU A 142 3.07 -1.46 29.91
CA GLU A 142 1.81 -2.15 29.63
C GLU A 142 0.75 -1.18 29.12
N GLY A 143 0.55 -0.06 29.82
CA GLY A 143 -0.40 0.97 29.40
C GLY A 143 -0.05 1.55 28.04
N VAL A 144 1.24 1.78 27.77
CA VAL A 144 1.72 2.21 26.43
C VAL A 144 1.37 1.19 25.36
N CYS A 145 1.61 -0.10 25.59
CA CYS A 145 1.25 -1.16 24.64
C CYS A 145 -0.26 -1.23 24.40
N GLU A 146 -1.07 -1.27 25.46
CA GLU A 146 -2.53 -1.33 25.36
C GLU A 146 -3.10 -0.14 24.59
N ASN A 147 -2.61 1.06 24.91
CA ASN A 147 -3.02 2.30 24.25
C ASN A 147 -2.63 2.30 22.76
N PHE A 148 -1.40 1.90 22.44
CA PHE A 148 -0.92 1.81 21.06
C PHE A 148 -1.68 0.77 20.21
N LEU A 149 -2.11 -0.34 20.82
CA LEU A 149 -2.87 -1.38 20.14
C LEU A 149 -4.35 -1.01 19.94
N ARG A 150 -4.85 0.07 20.57
CA ARG A 150 -6.25 0.48 20.52
C ARG A 150 -6.72 0.76 19.09
N GLY A 151 -7.72 -0.01 18.65
CA GLY A 151 -8.34 0.07 17.33
C GLY A 151 -8.63 -1.31 16.75
N PRO A 152 -9.18 -1.41 15.53
CA PRO A 152 -9.52 -2.70 14.92
C PRO A 152 -8.25 -3.52 14.67
N ASP A 153 -8.29 -4.81 15.02
CA ASP A 153 -7.24 -5.77 14.70
C ASP A 153 -7.13 -5.93 13.18
N VAL A 154 -5.98 -5.55 12.62
CA VAL A 154 -5.69 -5.74 11.20
C VAL A 154 -4.80 -6.96 11.03
N GLU A 155 -5.26 -7.94 10.28
CA GLU A 155 -4.47 -9.11 9.93
C GLU A 155 -3.46 -8.77 8.82
N ILE A 156 -2.18 -8.75 9.18
CA ILE A 156 -1.05 -8.56 8.27
C ILE A 156 -0.62 -9.93 7.76
N SER A 157 -1.01 -10.27 6.54
CA SER A 157 -0.61 -11.53 5.90
C SER A 157 0.38 -11.31 4.75
N ASP A 158 1.14 -12.36 4.44
CA ASP A 158 1.98 -12.49 3.24
C ASP A 158 1.18 -12.63 1.95
N ARG A 159 -0.15 -12.67 2.01
CA ARG A 159 -0.96 -12.66 0.79
C ARG A 159 -0.64 -11.37 0.05
N GLN A 160 0.26 -11.49 -0.93
CA GLN A 160 0.35 -10.57 -2.04
C GLN A 160 -1.10 -10.36 -2.47
N PRO A 161 -1.59 -9.11 -2.56
CA PRO A 161 -2.82 -8.90 -3.32
C PRO A 161 -2.59 -9.64 -4.62
N ALA A 162 -3.49 -10.56 -5.01
CA ALA A 162 -3.37 -11.20 -6.31
C ALA A 162 -3.15 -10.07 -7.31
N VAL A 163 -2.00 -10.03 -7.99
CA VAL A 163 -1.74 -8.94 -8.91
C VAL A 163 -2.83 -9.04 -9.95
N LYS A 164 -3.66 -8.00 -10.04
CA LYS A 164 -4.79 -7.97 -10.98
C LYS A 164 -4.43 -7.05 -12.11
N ASN A 165 -5.04 -7.29 -13.26
CA ASN A 165 -5.01 -6.35 -14.36
C ASN A 165 -6.41 -5.77 -14.55
N LEU A 166 -6.44 -4.46 -14.77
CA LEU A 166 -7.61 -3.74 -15.24
C LEU A 166 -7.57 -3.76 -16.77
N ILE A 167 -8.55 -4.39 -17.38
CA ILE A 167 -8.73 -4.42 -18.83
C ILE A 167 -9.86 -3.47 -19.19
N HIS A 168 -9.59 -2.53 -20.10
CA HIS A 168 -10.63 -1.76 -20.77
C HIS A 168 -10.78 -2.27 -22.20
N VAL A 169 -11.99 -2.66 -22.60
CA VAL A 169 -12.32 -3.06 -23.97
C VAL A 169 -13.29 -2.03 -24.55
N PHE A 170 -12.80 -1.21 -25.46
CA PHE A 170 -13.56 -0.21 -26.19
C PHE A 170 -14.14 -0.85 -27.45
N ILE A 171 -15.45 -0.74 -27.66
CA ILE A 171 -16.17 -1.47 -28.70
C ILE A 171 -17.12 -0.52 -29.43
N GLN A 172 -17.04 -0.47 -30.76
CA GLN A 172 -17.83 0.40 -31.62
C GLN A 172 -18.89 -0.34 -32.46
N SER A 173 -19.05 -1.65 -32.24
CA SER A 173 -20.09 -2.48 -32.87
C SER A 173 -20.94 -3.16 -31.81
N GLU A 174 -22.27 -3.11 -31.98
CA GLU A 174 -23.22 -3.72 -31.04
C GLU A 174 -23.11 -5.25 -31.01
N ASP A 175 -22.95 -5.88 -32.17
CA ASP A 175 -22.83 -7.34 -32.27
C ASP A 175 -21.55 -7.82 -31.56
N MET A 176 -20.41 -7.19 -31.86
CA MET A 176 -19.15 -7.51 -31.19
C MET A 176 -19.23 -7.25 -29.68
N PHE A 177 -19.95 -6.22 -29.25
CA PHE A 177 -20.14 -5.95 -27.82
C PHE A 177 -20.86 -7.10 -27.12
N ARG A 178 -21.94 -7.62 -27.70
CA ARG A 178 -22.71 -8.73 -27.12
C ARG A 178 -21.85 -10.00 -27.02
N ASP A 179 -21.14 -10.32 -28.09
CA ASP A 179 -20.30 -11.52 -28.16
C ASP A 179 -19.11 -11.42 -27.20
N ILE A 180 -18.42 -10.27 -27.17
CA ILE A 180 -17.30 -10.03 -26.26
C ILE A 180 -17.75 -10.05 -24.80
N LEU A 181 -18.91 -9.45 -24.49
CA LEU A 181 -19.45 -9.49 -23.14
C LEU A 181 -19.70 -10.93 -22.69
N GLN A 182 -20.30 -11.75 -23.55
CA GLN A 182 -20.59 -13.16 -23.26
C GLN A 182 -19.32 -13.96 -22.96
N ILE A 183 -18.28 -13.85 -23.80
CA ILE A 183 -17.03 -14.62 -23.58
C ILE A 183 -16.29 -14.18 -22.31
N LEU A 184 -16.37 -12.91 -21.93
CA LEU A 184 -15.69 -12.36 -20.75
C LEU A 184 -16.40 -12.77 -19.45
N THR A 185 -17.73 -12.94 -19.47
CA THR A 185 -18.45 -13.54 -18.32
C THR A 185 -18.03 -14.98 -18.04
N GLY A 186 -17.54 -15.70 -19.06
CA GLY A 186 -17.00 -17.06 -18.92
C GLY A 186 -15.54 -17.13 -18.46
N ILE A 187 -14.93 -16.00 -18.09
CA ILE A 187 -13.61 -15.94 -17.45
C ILE A 187 -13.83 -15.71 -15.96
N GLU A 188 -13.01 -16.35 -15.13
CA GLU A 188 -12.96 -16.04 -13.70
C GLU A 188 -12.47 -14.59 -13.52
N THR A 189 -13.42 -13.66 -13.46
CA THR A 189 -13.18 -12.22 -13.29
C THR A 189 -13.69 -11.78 -11.92
N SER A 190 -13.01 -10.81 -11.31
CA SER A 190 -13.40 -10.30 -9.99
C SER A 190 -14.50 -9.24 -10.08
N SER A 191 -14.60 -8.56 -11.22
CA SER A 191 -15.61 -7.56 -11.51
C SER A 191 -15.63 -7.30 -13.01
N LEU A 192 -16.84 -7.14 -13.56
CA LEU A 192 -17.05 -6.73 -14.94
C LEU A 192 -18.13 -5.64 -14.96
N VAL A 193 -17.80 -4.48 -15.51
CA VAL A 193 -18.67 -3.30 -15.57
C VAL A 193 -18.77 -2.83 -17.02
N VAL A 194 -19.96 -2.43 -17.44
CA VAL A 194 -20.19 -1.85 -18.77
C VAL A 194 -20.50 -0.37 -18.63
N VAL A 195 -19.77 0.46 -19.37
CA VAL A 195 -19.99 1.90 -19.46
C VAL A 195 -20.50 2.25 -20.86
N GLY A 196 -21.61 2.99 -20.92
CA GLY A 196 -22.10 3.60 -22.15
C GLY A 196 -21.16 4.71 -22.60
N ALA A 197 -20.75 4.70 -23.86
CA ALA A 197 -19.90 5.72 -24.44
C ALA A 197 -20.42 6.15 -25.81
N GLU A 198 -20.13 7.38 -26.20
CA GLU A 198 -20.44 7.91 -27.53
C GLU A 198 -19.16 8.48 -28.13
N ASN A 199 -19.04 8.41 -29.45
CA ASN A 199 -17.92 9.04 -30.13
C ASN A 199 -18.00 10.57 -29.95
N ALA A 200 -16.89 11.21 -29.57
CA ALA A 200 -16.84 12.66 -29.41
C ALA A 200 -17.29 13.40 -30.69
N GLY A 201 -17.10 12.81 -31.87
CA GLY A 201 -17.60 13.31 -33.16
C GLY A 201 -19.10 13.56 -33.17
N VAL A 202 -19.91 12.80 -32.42
CA VAL A 202 -21.37 13.02 -32.30
C VAL A 202 -21.69 14.39 -31.68
N TYR A 203 -20.83 14.87 -30.79
CA TYR A 203 -20.96 16.18 -30.15
C TYR A 203 -20.30 17.27 -30.99
N LEU A 204 -19.10 16.99 -31.49
CA LEU A 204 -18.28 17.96 -32.23
C LEU A 204 -18.87 18.30 -33.59
N SER A 205 -19.52 17.35 -34.28
CA SER A 205 -20.21 17.62 -35.55
C SER A 205 -21.33 18.65 -35.42
N LYS A 206 -21.90 18.79 -34.21
CA LYS A 206 -22.94 19.78 -33.89
C LYS A 206 -22.38 21.18 -33.59
N LEU A 207 -21.06 21.31 -33.44
CA LEU A 207 -20.42 22.60 -33.17
C LEU A 207 -20.04 23.28 -34.49
N PRO A 208 -20.40 24.57 -34.72
CA PRO A 208 -20.18 25.26 -36.00
C PRO A 208 -18.73 25.28 -36.47
N LEU A 209 -17.76 25.37 -35.56
CA LEU A 209 -16.33 25.39 -35.87
C LEU A 209 -15.79 24.03 -36.34
N PHE A 210 -16.51 22.96 -36.03
CA PHE A 210 -16.05 21.58 -36.17
C PHE A 210 -16.91 20.79 -37.17
N ALA A 211 -18.06 21.32 -37.59
CA ALA A 211 -19.01 20.65 -38.48
C ALA A 211 -18.42 20.14 -39.81
N SER A 212 -17.36 20.78 -40.34
CA SER A 212 -16.72 20.39 -41.61
C SER A 212 -15.66 19.29 -41.50
N PHE A 213 -15.32 18.84 -40.29
CA PHE A 213 -14.23 17.88 -40.07
C PHE A 213 -14.66 16.40 -40.13
N TRP A 214 -15.97 16.10 -40.20
CA TRP A 214 -16.48 14.74 -40.33
C TRP A 214 -17.18 14.60 -41.68
N SER A 215 -16.67 13.70 -42.53
CA SER A 215 -17.25 13.38 -43.84
C SER A 215 -18.39 12.36 -43.76
N ASP A 216 -18.36 11.50 -42.74
CA ASP A 216 -19.33 10.44 -42.49
C ASP A 216 -20.05 10.67 -41.16
N GLU A 217 -21.27 10.15 -41.01
CA GLU A 217 -21.95 10.13 -39.71
C GLU A 217 -21.09 9.32 -38.72
N PRO A 218 -20.63 9.93 -37.61
CA PRO A 218 -19.83 9.20 -36.64
C PRO A 218 -20.64 8.03 -36.07
N SER A 219 -19.99 6.87 -35.87
CA SER A 219 -20.66 5.73 -35.24
C SER A 219 -21.28 6.15 -33.90
N ASN A 220 -22.59 6.00 -33.81
CA ASN A 220 -23.36 6.31 -32.60
C ASN A 220 -23.19 5.26 -31.51
N PHE A 221 -22.60 4.10 -31.83
CA PHE A 221 -22.43 3.03 -30.86
C PHE A 221 -21.03 3.03 -30.26
N GLY A 222 -20.97 3.15 -28.94
CA GLY A 222 -19.76 2.97 -28.14
C GLY A 222 -20.07 2.27 -26.81
N ARG A 223 -19.30 1.24 -26.48
CA ARG A 223 -19.32 0.62 -25.14
C ARG A 223 -17.90 0.40 -24.67
N ILE A 224 -17.72 0.55 -23.36
CA ILE A 224 -16.47 0.20 -22.68
C ILE A 224 -16.79 -0.90 -21.67
N ILE A 225 -16.17 -2.06 -21.85
CA ILE A 225 -16.17 -3.12 -20.84
C ILE A 225 -14.93 -2.91 -19.98
N ILE A 226 -15.15 -2.78 -18.67
CA ILE A 226 -14.10 -2.66 -17.66
C ILE A 226 -14.08 -3.97 -16.88
N ALA A 227 -12.99 -4.72 -16.99
CA ALA A 227 -12.84 -6.00 -16.32
C ALA A 227 -11.62 -5.99 -15.39
N VAL A 228 -11.82 -6.45 -14.16
CA VAL A 228 -10.72 -6.71 -13.22
C VAL A 228 -10.46 -8.22 -13.23
N VAL A 229 -9.31 -8.60 -13.80
CA VAL A 229 -8.92 -10.00 -13.99
C VAL A 229 -7.66 -10.32 -13.20
N ASP A 230 -7.51 -11.56 -12.77
CA ASP A 230 -6.22 -12.01 -12.23
C ASP A 230 -5.14 -11.90 -13.32
N LYS A 231 -3.94 -11.43 -12.95
CA LYS A 231 -2.84 -11.22 -13.92
C LYS A 231 -2.55 -12.46 -14.76
N LYS A 232 -2.64 -13.66 -14.16
CA LYS A 232 -2.46 -14.96 -14.84
C LYS A 232 -3.47 -15.22 -15.98
N LEU A 233 -4.68 -14.65 -15.90
CA LEU A 233 -5.75 -14.83 -16.88
C LEU A 233 -5.80 -13.73 -17.95
N THR A 234 -4.97 -12.69 -17.82
CA THR A 234 -4.97 -11.54 -18.75
C THR A 234 -4.79 -11.96 -20.21
N ASN A 235 -3.80 -12.82 -20.48
CA ASN A 235 -3.51 -13.26 -21.84
C ASN A 235 -4.64 -14.14 -22.40
N GLU A 236 -5.31 -14.93 -21.55
CA GLU A 236 -6.49 -15.69 -21.95
C GLU A 236 -7.65 -14.75 -22.30
N ALA A 237 -7.89 -13.71 -21.49
CA ALA A 237 -8.92 -12.72 -21.76
C ALA A 237 -8.70 -12.01 -23.10
N LEU A 238 -7.48 -11.57 -23.39
CA LEU A 238 -7.14 -10.94 -24.67
C LEU A 238 -7.35 -11.90 -25.85
N ARG A 239 -6.91 -13.16 -25.73
CA ARG A 239 -7.12 -14.17 -26.79
C ARG A 239 -8.59 -14.45 -27.07
N ARG A 240 -9.43 -14.48 -26.02
CA ARG A 240 -10.87 -14.63 -26.20
C ARG A 240 -11.46 -13.43 -26.93
N ILE A 241 -11.06 -12.20 -26.58
CA ILE A 241 -11.50 -10.98 -27.30
C ILE A 241 -11.09 -11.07 -28.77
N GLU A 242 -9.84 -11.43 -29.07
CA GLU A 242 -9.34 -11.61 -30.43
C GLU A 242 -10.08 -12.69 -31.23
N SER A 243 -10.64 -13.71 -30.57
CA SER A 243 -11.46 -14.72 -31.25
C SER A 243 -12.77 -14.18 -31.84
N VAL A 244 -13.25 -13.04 -31.31
CA VAL A 244 -14.44 -12.33 -31.81
C VAL A 244 -14.03 -11.16 -32.70
N ALA A 245 -13.09 -10.34 -32.24
CA ALA A 245 -12.70 -9.10 -32.90
C ALA A 245 -11.66 -9.27 -34.03
N GLY A 246 -11.05 -10.46 -34.14
CA GLY A 246 -9.85 -10.66 -34.95
C GLY A 246 -8.59 -10.10 -34.29
N ASP A 247 -7.50 -10.02 -35.07
CA ASP A 247 -6.20 -9.49 -34.63
C ASP A 247 -6.35 -8.01 -34.20
N LEU A 248 -6.28 -7.74 -32.89
CA LEU A 248 -6.44 -6.40 -32.33
C LEU A 248 -5.31 -5.43 -32.74
N GLY A 249 -4.18 -5.94 -33.23
CA GLY A 249 -3.08 -5.12 -33.77
C GLY A 249 -3.34 -4.63 -35.19
N LYS A 250 -4.37 -5.14 -35.88
CA LYS A 250 -4.68 -4.82 -37.28
C LYS A 250 -6.15 -4.47 -37.53
N GLY A 251 -7.04 -4.92 -36.65
CA GLY A 251 -8.48 -4.68 -36.73
C GLY A 251 -8.87 -3.25 -36.36
N THR A 252 -10.11 -2.88 -36.68
CA THR A 252 -10.73 -1.61 -36.29
C THR A 252 -12.04 -1.87 -35.56
N GLY A 253 -12.50 -0.92 -34.75
CA GLY A 253 -13.77 -1.02 -34.02
C GLY A 253 -13.72 -1.73 -32.67
N VAL A 254 -12.61 -2.41 -32.33
CA VAL A 254 -12.32 -2.90 -30.97
C VAL A 254 -10.91 -2.52 -30.57
N MET A 255 -10.75 -2.02 -29.35
CA MET A 255 -9.44 -1.73 -28.76
C MET A 255 -9.42 -2.23 -27.31
N ALA A 256 -8.33 -2.89 -26.91
CA ALA A 256 -8.13 -3.31 -25.53
C ALA A 256 -6.91 -2.60 -24.92
N THR A 257 -7.03 -2.19 -23.67
CA THR A 257 -5.89 -1.70 -22.87
C THR A 257 -5.78 -2.53 -21.59
N VAL A 258 -4.56 -2.73 -21.12
CA VAL A 258 -4.26 -3.50 -19.90
C VAL A 258 -3.42 -2.64 -18.98
N GLN A 259 -3.86 -2.49 -17.74
CA GLN A 259 -3.13 -1.78 -16.69
C GLN A 259 -2.94 -2.69 -15.49
N GLU A 260 -1.73 -2.72 -14.93
CA GLU A 260 -1.44 -3.48 -13.72
C GLU A 260 -1.99 -2.76 -12.49
N VAL A 261 -2.71 -3.49 -11.64
CA VAL A 261 -3.31 -2.98 -10.41
C VAL A 261 -2.56 -3.58 -9.22
N ASN A 262 -1.72 -2.75 -8.61
CA ASN A 262 -0.85 -3.14 -7.50
C ASN A 262 -1.59 -3.24 -6.15
N TYR A 263 -2.77 -2.62 -6.04
CA TYR A 263 -3.54 -2.60 -4.81
C TYR A 263 -5.04 -2.61 -5.10
N VAL A 264 -5.76 -3.54 -4.47
CA VAL A 264 -7.22 -3.64 -4.50
C VAL A 264 -7.69 -3.88 -3.06
N ALA A 265 -8.74 -3.16 -2.64
CA ALA A 265 -9.37 -3.33 -1.33
C ALA A 265 -10.89 -3.29 -1.47
N GLY A 266 -11.59 -4.04 -0.61
CA GLY A 266 -13.05 -4.17 -0.65
C GLY A 266 -13.55 -5.21 -1.65
N SER A 267 -14.87 -5.37 -1.72
CA SER A 267 -15.57 -6.21 -2.71
C SER A 267 -16.86 -5.52 -3.15
N LEU A 268 -17.24 -5.74 -4.42
CA LEU A 268 -18.56 -5.36 -4.92
C LEU A 268 -19.51 -6.54 -4.70
N SER A 269 -20.73 -6.28 -4.24
CA SER A 269 -21.79 -7.29 -4.26
C SER A 269 -22.22 -7.52 -5.71
N THR A 270 -22.10 -8.76 -6.18
CA THR A 270 -22.66 -9.22 -7.46
C THR A 270 -24.17 -9.42 -7.36
#